data_AF-A0A2E6WSG8-F1
#
_entry.id   AF-A0A2E6WSG8-F1
#
_cell.length_a   1.000
_cell.length_b   1.000
_cell.length_c   1.000
_cell.angle_alpha   90.00
_cell.angle_beta   90.00
_cell.angle_gamma   90.00
#
_symmetry.space_group_name_H-M   'P 1'
#
loop_
_entity.id
_entity.type
_entity.pdbx_description
1 polymer ?
#
loop_
_entity_poly.entity_id
_entity_poly.type
_entity_poly.pdbx_seq_one_letter_code
_entity_poly.pdbx_strand_id
1 'polypeptide(L)'
;MLSTAIMGMTFLGFQVFEFRDFTVNEVKISCEENSPKYIELESKLSSKQKSDYKKQCADGIEEAHVEFGMTPRTNLFGTTFFVLTGFHGAHVTLGVIWLLSLFFYSFKRGAVSAERHLDVDLAALYWHFVDIVWIVIFTVVYLFGVYEGF
;
A
#
# COMPACT_ATOMS: atom_id res chain seq x y z
N MET A 1 -21.83 14.03 7.33
CA MET A 1 -20.93 14.17 6.17
C MET A 1 -19.48 14.35 6.58
N LEU A 2 -19.14 15.27 7.50
CA LEU A 2 -17.75 15.45 7.92
C LEU A 2 -17.16 14.22 8.64
N SER A 3 -17.90 13.62 9.58
CA SER A 3 -17.45 12.42 10.31
C SER A 3 -17.23 11.21 9.39
N THR A 4 -18.15 10.97 8.45
CA THR A 4 -18.02 9.90 7.45
C THR A 4 -16.84 10.12 6.50
N ALA A 5 -16.57 11.38 6.12
CA ALA A 5 -15.40 11.71 5.31
C ALA A 5 -14.08 11.48 6.07
N ILE A 6 -14.02 11.83 7.36
CA ILE A 6 -12.84 11.59 8.21
C ILE A 6 -12.58 10.09 8.34
N MET A 7 -13.61 9.31 8.67
CA MET A 7 -13.50 7.85 8.80
C MET A 7 -13.04 7.18 7.49
N GLY A 8 -13.57 7.64 6.35
CA GLY A 8 -13.13 7.16 5.04
C GLY A 8 -11.68 7.51 4.72
N MET A 9 -11.23 8.72 5.05
CA MET A 9 -9.84 9.14 4.84
C MET A 9 -8.86 8.37 5.75
N THR A 10 -9.22 8.14 7.01
CA THR A 10 -8.39 7.31 7.91
C THR A 10 -8.28 5.88 7.41
N PHE A 11 -9.36 5.34 6.86
CA PHE A 11 -9.38 3.99 6.30
C PHE A 11 -8.49 3.90 5.05
N LEU A 12 -8.60 4.84 4.11
CA LEU A 12 -7.70 4.91 2.95
C LEU A 12 -6.23 5.08 3.35
N GLY A 13 -5.96 5.92 4.35
CA GLY A 13 -4.61 6.11 4.89
C GLY A 13 -4.02 4.82 5.43
N PHE A 14 -4.82 4.04 6.17
CA PHE A 14 -4.44 2.72 6.65
C PHE A 14 -4.13 1.75 5.49
N GLN A 15 -5.01 1.67 4.49
CA GLN A 15 -4.79 0.80 3.32
C GLN A 15 -3.47 1.11 2.58
N VAL A 16 -3.15 2.39 2.40
CA VAL A 16 -1.92 2.82 1.72
C VAL A 16 -0.68 2.58 2.57
N PHE A 17 -0.77 2.83 3.88
CA PHE A 17 0.32 2.57 4.82
C PHE A 17 0.70 1.09 4.82
N GLU A 18 -0.27 0.20 5.00
CA GLU A 18 -0.06 -1.26 5.02
C GLU A 18 0.55 -1.76 3.70
N PHE A 19 0.04 -1.28 2.56
CA PHE A 19 0.63 -1.63 1.26
C PHE A 19 2.09 -1.21 1.15
N ARG A 20 2.44 -0.01 1.64
CA ARG A 20 3.82 0.48 1.62
C ARG A 20 4.71 -0.36 2.54
N ASP A 21 4.26 -0.63 3.75
CA ASP A 21 4.98 -1.43 4.73
C ASP A 21 5.31 -2.83 4.17
N PHE A 22 4.34 -3.44 3.48
CA PHE A 22 4.54 -4.75 2.88
C PHE A 22 5.45 -4.74 1.64
N THR A 23 5.39 -3.67 0.84
CA THR A 23 6.18 -3.58 -0.40
C THR A 23 7.60 -3.09 -0.18
N VAL A 24 7.87 -2.36 0.89
CA VAL A 24 9.18 -1.77 1.19
C VAL A 24 9.68 -2.32 2.53
N ASN A 25 10.62 -3.24 2.46
CA ASN A 25 11.32 -3.73 3.64
C ASN A 25 12.57 -2.89 3.88
N GLU A 26 12.68 -2.27 5.06
CA GLU A 26 13.89 -1.59 5.47
C GLU A 26 14.89 -2.58 6.05
N VAL A 27 16.03 -2.74 5.37
CA VAL A 27 17.12 -3.59 5.86
C VAL A 27 18.25 -2.70 6.37
N LYS A 28 18.53 -2.80 7.66
CA LYS A 28 19.71 -2.21 8.27
C LYS A 28 20.93 -3.10 8.02
N ILE A 29 21.98 -2.50 7.49
CA ILE A 29 23.26 -3.14 7.23
C ILE A 29 24.33 -2.35 7.99
N SER A 30 25.03 -3.02 8.90
CA SER A 30 26.14 -2.39 9.64
C SER A 30 27.27 -2.00 8.68
N CYS A 31 27.84 -0.81 8.87
CA CYS A 31 28.93 -0.26 8.07
C CYS A 31 30.31 -0.85 8.44
N GLU A 32 30.34 -2.16 8.67
CA GLU A 32 31.55 -2.90 8.98
C GLU A 32 32.07 -3.63 7.73
N GLU A 33 33.38 -3.55 7.50
CA GLU A 33 34.07 -3.99 6.27
C GLU A 33 33.83 -5.47 5.92
N ASN A 34 33.41 -6.29 6.89
CA ASN A 34 33.09 -7.70 6.74
C ASN A 34 31.68 -8.07 7.23
N SER A 35 30.71 -7.15 7.13
CA SER A 35 29.33 -7.47 7.50
C SER A 35 28.81 -8.64 6.65
N PRO A 36 28.47 -9.81 7.24
CA PRO A 36 28.01 -10.97 6.49
C PRO A 36 26.72 -10.68 5.72
N LYS A 37 25.90 -9.76 6.25
CA LYS A 37 24.65 -9.30 5.64
C LYS A 37 24.89 -8.47 4.37
N TYR A 38 25.98 -7.68 4.31
CA TYR A 38 26.35 -6.93 3.12
C TYR A 38 26.77 -7.87 1.99
N ILE A 39 27.59 -8.88 2.29
CA ILE A 39 28.11 -9.84 1.31
C ILE A 39 26.97 -10.63 0.65
N GLU A 40 25.96 -11.05 1.42
CA GLU A 40 24.78 -11.74 0.89
C GLU A 40 23.93 -10.82 0.00
N LEU A 41 23.70 -9.60 0.46
CA LEU A 41 22.81 -8.65 -0.21
C LEU A 41 23.47 -7.94 -1.38
N GLU A 42 24.79 -7.81 -1.43
CA GLU A 42 25.57 -7.14 -2.48
C GLU A 42 25.10 -7.54 -3.89
N SER A 43 24.84 -8.83 -4.10
CA SER A 43 24.39 -9.37 -5.39
C SER A 43 22.97 -8.96 -5.77
N LYS A 44 22.13 -8.65 -4.78
CA LYS A 44 20.73 -8.22 -4.91
C LYS A 44 20.56 -6.69 -4.89
N LEU A 45 21.57 -5.93 -4.43
CA LEU A 45 21.54 -4.47 -4.45
C LEU A 45 21.68 -3.94 -5.88
N SER A 46 20.78 -3.03 -6.26
CA SER A 46 20.93 -2.15 -7.41
C SER A 46 22.17 -1.26 -7.26
N SER A 47 22.73 -0.82 -8.39
CA SER A 47 23.87 0.11 -8.42
C SER A 47 23.61 1.39 -7.62
N LYS A 48 22.37 1.89 -7.64
CA LYS A 48 21.95 3.04 -6.83
C LYS A 48 22.01 2.75 -5.34
N GLN A 49 21.49 1.61 -4.89
CA GLN A 49 21.52 1.20 -3.48
C GLN A 49 22.97 1.00 -2.99
N LYS A 50 23.86 0.45 -3.83
CA LYS A 50 25.30 0.35 -3.49
C LYS A 50 25.95 1.71 -3.29
N SER A 51 25.61 2.68 -4.14
CA SER A 51 26.07 4.07 -4.00
C SER A 51 25.55 4.71 -2.72
N ASP A 52 24.26 4.55 -2.44
CA ASP A 52 23.61 5.11 -1.24
C ASP A 52 24.17 4.49 0.05
N TYR A 53 24.41 3.18 0.08
CA TYR A 53 25.10 2.48 1.19
C TYR A 53 26.50 3.06 1.42
N LYS A 54 27.33 3.16 0.38
CA LYS A 54 28.71 3.66 0.50
C LYS A 54 28.74 5.11 1.00
N LYS A 55 27.78 5.93 0.55
CA LYS A 55 27.64 7.31 1.01
C LYS A 55 27.25 7.37 2.49
N GLN A 56 26.27 6.59 2.92
CA GLN A 56 25.85 6.50 4.32
C GLN A 56 27.00 6.10 5.25
N CYS A 57 27.78 5.08 4.88
CA CYS A 57 28.95 4.68 5.67
C CYS A 57 30.08 5.73 5.65
N ALA A 58 30.23 6.49 4.56
CA ALA A 58 31.19 7.59 4.48
C ALA A 58 30.77 8.81 5.32
N ASP A 59 29.46 9.03 5.50
CA ASP A 59 28.89 10.09 6.33
C ASP A 59 28.99 9.79 7.85
N GLY A 60 29.62 8.67 8.24
CA GLY A 60 29.88 8.30 9.63
C GLY A 60 28.71 7.62 10.34
N ILE A 61 27.75 7.09 9.59
CA ILE A 61 26.60 6.36 10.12
C ILE A 61 27.02 4.91 10.44
N GLU A 62 26.68 4.41 11.63
CA GLU A 62 27.05 3.05 12.08
C GLU A 62 26.24 1.96 11.36
N GLU A 63 24.96 2.22 11.09
CA GLU A 63 24.07 1.34 10.32
C GLU A 63 23.52 2.08 9.10
N ALA A 64 23.83 1.59 7.90
CA ALA A 64 23.23 2.08 6.67
C ALA A 64 21.85 1.46 6.45
N HIS A 65 20.88 2.32 6.13
CA HIS A 65 19.53 1.92 5.80
C HIS A 65 19.44 1.67 4.29
N VAL A 66 19.09 0.44 3.92
CA VAL A 66 18.83 0.07 2.53
C VAL A 66 17.40 -0.41 2.42
N GLU A 67 16.59 0.33 1.68
CA GLU A 67 15.23 -0.07 1.35
C GLU A 67 15.25 -1.16 0.27
N PHE A 68 14.59 -2.28 0.52
CA PHE A 68 14.33 -3.32 -0.46
C PHE A 68 12.85 -3.36 -0.81
N GLY A 69 12.55 -3.05 -2.07
CA GLY A 69 11.21 -3.20 -2.60
C GLY A 69 10.94 -4.64 -3.06
N MET A 70 9.82 -5.24 -2.66
CA MET A 70 9.26 -6.35 -3.43
C MET A 70 8.82 -5.82 -4.79
N THR A 71 9.14 -6.55 -5.85
CA THR A 71 8.69 -6.22 -7.21
C THR A 71 7.85 -7.38 -7.75
N PRO A 72 6.98 -7.17 -8.74
CA PRO A 72 6.25 -8.26 -9.39
C PRO A 72 7.16 -9.30 -10.06
N ARG A 73 8.49 -9.09 -10.09
CA ARG A 73 9.46 -10.00 -10.69
C ARG A 73 10.31 -10.74 -9.64
N THR A 74 10.12 -10.49 -8.35
CA THR A 74 10.94 -11.12 -7.31
C THR A 74 10.63 -12.61 -7.16
N ASN A 75 9.36 -12.97 -7.03
CA ASN A 75 8.89 -14.36 -6.86
C ASN A 75 7.40 -14.47 -7.21
N LEU A 76 6.87 -15.70 -7.24
CA LEU A 76 5.45 -15.96 -7.53
C LEU A 76 4.51 -15.26 -6.53
N PHE A 77 4.93 -15.18 -5.27
CA PHE A 77 4.20 -14.47 -4.22
C PHE A 77 4.05 -12.99 -4.54
N GLY A 78 5.15 -12.31 -4.89
CA GLY A 78 5.18 -10.91 -5.30
C GLY A 78 4.29 -10.65 -6.51
N THR A 79 4.37 -11.47 -7.56
CA THR A 79 3.47 -11.35 -8.73
C THR A 79 2.00 -11.42 -8.32
N THR A 80 1.64 -12.41 -7.51
CA THR A 80 0.26 -12.64 -7.09
C THR A 80 -0.24 -11.53 -6.18
N PHE A 81 0.61 -11.10 -5.23
CA PHE A 81 0.36 -9.98 -4.33
C PHE A 81 0.08 -8.69 -5.11
N PHE A 82 0.95 -8.31 -6.05
CA PHE A 82 0.79 -7.08 -6.83
C PHE A 82 -0.42 -7.10 -7.75
N VAL A 83 -0.77 -8.25 -8.33
CA VAL A 83 -1.99 -8.37 -9.15
C VAL A 83 -3.24 -8.21 -8.28
N LEU A 84 -3.29 -8.91 -7.15
CA LEU A 84 -4.45 -8.92 -6.26
C LEU A 84 -4.64 -7.57 -5.55
N THR A 85 -3.60 -7.02 -4.95
CA THR A 85 -3.65 -5.71 -4.28
C THR A 85 -3.77 -4.56 -5.28
N GLY A 86 -3.12 -4.65 -6.44
CA GLY A 86 -3.22 -3.65 -7.51
C GLY A 86 -4.62 -3.59 -8.13
N PHE A 87 -5.25 -4.75 -8.38
CA PHE A 87 -6.63 -4.81 -8.86
C PHE A 87 -7.60 -4.23 -7.84
N HIS A 88 -7.42 -4.54 -6.56
CA HIS A 88 -8.19 -3.94 -5.48
C HIS A 88 -7.99 -2.41 -5.40
N GLY A 89 -6.75 -1.94 -5.46
CA GLY A 89 -6.43 -0.51 -5.45
C GLY A 89 -7.04 0.26 -6.64
N ALA A 90 -7.14 -0.40 -7.81
CA ALA A 90 -7.87 0.16 -8.95
C ALA A 90 -9.37 0.33 -8.65
N HIS A 91 -10.00 -0.64 -7.98
CA HIS A 91 -11.41 -0.53 -7.55
C HIS A 91 -11.62 0.59 -6.51
N VAL A 92 -10.73 0.67 -5.52
CA VAL A 92 -10.76 1.77 -4.52
C VAL A 92 -10.66 3.13 -5.23
N THR A 93 -9.73 3.27 -6.17
CA THR A 93 -9.54 4.53 -6.92
C THR A 93 -10.81 4.91 -7.70
N LEU A 94 -11.44 3.96 -8.38
CA LEU A 94 -12.72 4.17 -9.06
C LEU A 94 -13.83 4.57 -8.09
N GLY A 95 -13.91 3.91 -6.93
CA GLY A 95 -14.85 4.25 -5.87
C GLY A 95 -14.66 5.66 -5.32
N VAL A 96 -13.40 6.07 -5.08
CA VAL A 96 -13.07 7.42 -4.60
C VAL A 96 -13.49 8.46 -5.64
N ILE A 97 -13.20 8.25 -6.92
CA ILE A 97 -13.60 9.15 -8.01
C ILE A 97 -15.13 9.29 -8.06
N TRP A 98 -15.86 8.18 -7.91
CA TRP A 98 -17.32 8.19 -7.89
C TRP A 98 -17.86 8.96 -6.67
N LEU A 99 -17.35 8.68 -5.47
CA LEU A 99 -17.76 9.38 -4.24
C LEU A 99 -17.43 10.88 -4.29
N LEU A 100 -16.26 11.25 -4.82
CA LEU A 100 -15.91 12.66 -5.03
C LEU A 100 -16.86 13.32 -6.03
N SER A 101 -17.21 12.64 -7.12
CA SER A 101 -18.17 13.16 -8.11
C SER A 101 -19.55 13.41 -7.47
N LEU A 102 -20.03 12.49 -6.63
CA LEU A 102 -21.27 12.67 -5.86
C LEU A 102 -21.16 13.79 -4.82
N PHE A 103 -20.02 13.90 -4.15
CA PHE A 103 -19.75 14.98 -3.20
C PHE A 103 -19.78 16.35 -3.88
N PHE A 104 -19.13 16.51 -5.03
CA PHE A 104 -19.21 17.75 -5.81
C PHE A 104 -20.61 18.03 -6.34
N TYR A 105 -21.33 16.99 -6.76
CA TYR A 105 -22.72 17.10 -7.22
C TYR A 105 -23.65 17.58 -6.09
N SER A 106 -23.41 17.15 -4.84
CA SER A 106 -24.18 17.54 -3.66
C SER A 106 -24.16 19.04 -3.34
N PHE A 107 -23.11 19.77 -3.74
CA PHE A 107 -23.06 21.23 -3.55
C PHE A 107 -24.04 22.00 -4.45
N LYS A 108 -24.57 21.39 -5.52
CA LYS A 108 -25.62 22.03 -6.32
C LYS A 108 -26.95 21.95 -5.56
N ARG A 109 -27.57 23.11 -5.27
CA ARG A 109 -28.87 23.19 -4.59
C ARG A 109 -29.91 22.30 -5.30
N GLY A 110 -30.50 21.36 -4.56
CA GLY A 110 -31.56 20.47 -5.05
C GLY A 110 -31.07 19.22 -5.81
N ALA A 111 -29.75 19.00 -5.92
CA ALA A 111 -29.18 17.89 -6.68
C ALA A 111 -29.33 16.52 -5.99
N VAL A 112 -29.32 16.50 -4.66
CA VAL A 112 -29.58 15.29 -3.85
C VAL A 112 -30.97 15.45 -3.24
N SER A 113 -32.00 15.05 -3.99
CA SER A 113 -33.39 15.05 -3.51
C SER A 113 -33.74 13.72 -2.86
N ALA A 114 -34.80 13.72 -2.05
CA ALA A 114 -35.34 12.52 -1.44
C ALA A 114 -36.02 11.53 -2.43
N GLU A 115 -35.88 11.74 -3.74
CA GLU A 115 -36.36 10.81 -4.78
C GLU A 115 -35.21 10.30 -5.69
N ARG A 116 -33.99 10.83 -5.53
CA ARG A 116 -32.84 10.54 -6.40
C ARG A 116 -31.60 10.10 -5.62
N HIS A 117 -31.79 9.23 -4.64
CA HIS A 117 -30.69 8.68 -3.82
C HIS A 117 -30.16 7.35 -4.30
N LEU A 118 -30.77 6.75 -5.33
CA LEU A 118 -30.35 5.44 -5.85
C LEU A 118 -28.86 5.42 -6.21
N ASP A 119 -28.33 6.51 -6.81
CA ASP A 119 -26.90 6.62 -7.12
C ASP A 119 -26.00 6.66 -5.86
N VAL A 120 -26.48 7.25 -4.77
CA VAL A 120 -25.78 7.31 -3.48
C VAL A 120 -25.83 5.95 -2.80
N ASP A 121 -26.97 5.26 -2.84
CA ASP A 121 -27.13 3.92 -2.28
C ASP A 121 -26.28 2.89 -3.02
N LEU A 122 -26.21 2.97 -4.36
CA LEU A 122 -25.30 2.14 -5.16
C LEU A 122 -23.84 2.44 -4.85
N ALA A 123 -23.46 3.72 -4.73
CA ALA A 123 -22.10 4.09 -4.38
C ALA A 123 -21.71 3.60 -2.97
N ALA A 124 -22.63 3.67 -2.01
CA ALA A 124 -22.44 3.13 -0.66
C ALA A 124 -22.28 1.60 -0.68
N LEU A 125 -23.12 0.88 -1.43
CA LEU A 125 -23.02 -0.57 -1.59
C LEU A 125 -21.70 -0.98 -2.27
N TYR A 126 -21.28 -0.24 -3.31
CA TYR A 126 -19.99 -0.45 -3.96
C TYR A 126 -18.83 -0.25 -2.98
N TRP A 127 -18.87 0.83 -2.19
CA TRP A 127 -17.83 1.12 -1.21
C TRP A 127 -17.71 0.01 -0.15
N HIS A 128 -18.85 -0.45 0.39
CA HIS A 128 -18.87 -1.57 1.33
C HIS A 128 -18.38 -2.89 0.72
N PHE A 129 -18.70 -3.15 -0.55
CA PHE A 129 -18.18 -4.32 -1.25
C PHE A 129 -16.65 -4.27 -1.34
N VAL A 130 -16.08 -3.13 -1.74
CA VAL A 130 -14.63 -2.93 -1.81
C VAL A 130 -13.99 -3.11 -0.42
N ASP A 131 -14.59 -2.57 0.62
CA ASP A 131 -14.14 -2.73 2.02
C ASP A 131 -14.10 -4.20 2.46
N ILE A 132 -15.16 -4.97 2.20
CA ILE A 132 -15.20 -6.41 2.52
C ILE A 132 -14.09 -7.18 1.78
N VAL A 133 -13.89 -6.88 0.48
CA VAL A 133 -12.80 -7.50 -0.29
C VAL A 133 -11.45 -7.16 0.33
N TRP A 134 -11.24 -5.94 0.80
CA TRP A 134 -10.01 -5.56 1.49
C TRP A 134 -9.79 -6.36 2.77
N ILE A 135 -10.80 -6.53 3.61
CA ILE A 135 -10.69 -7.31 4.86
C ILE A 135 -10.28 -8.75 4.56
N VAL A 136 -10.83 -9.36 3.51
CA VAL A 136 -10.45 -10.71 3.07
C VAL A 136 -8.99 -10.74 2.58
N ILE A 137 -8.59 -9.78 1.75
CA ILE A 137 -7.21 -9.66 1.27
C ILE A 137 -6.24 -9.50 2.45
N PHE A 138 -6.57 -8.60 3.39
CA PHE A 138 -5.77 -8.36 4.59
C PHE A 138 -5.61 -9.65 5.40
N THR A 139 -6.71 -10.35 5.64
CA THR A 139 -6.70 -11.62 6.39
C THR A 139 -5.85 -12.67 5.69
N VAL A 140 -6.02 -12.86 4.38
CA VAL A 140 -5.27 -13.89 3.64
C VAL A 140 -3.79 -13.54 3.50
N VAL A 141 -3.46 -12.29 3.19
CA VAL A 141 -2.07 -11.88 2.91
C VAL A 141 -1.29 -11.62 4.20
N TYR A 142 -1.88 -10.96 5.20
CA TYR A 142 -1.18 -10.53 6.41
C TYR A 142 -1.36 -11.50 7.58
N LEU A 143 -2.52 -12.16 7.73
CA LEU A 143 -2.75 -13.11 8.84
C LEU A 143 -2.39 -14.55 8.46
N PHE A 144 -2.76 -15.00 7.26
CA PHE A 144 -2.50 -16.39 6.82
C PHE A 144 -1.28 -16.52 5.89
N GLY A 145 -0.85 -15.43 5.26
CA GLY A 145 -0.03 -15.49 4.06
C GLY A 145 1.45 -15.81 4.27
N VAL A 146 2.02 -15.65 5.46
CA VAL A 146 3.46 -15.82 5.68
C VAL A 146 3.77 -16.24 7.13
N TYR A 147 3.26 -17.39 7.60
CA TYR A 147 3.80 -18.02 8.83
C TYR A 147 4.76 -19.18 8.57
N GLU A 148 4.90 -19.64 7.33
CA GLU A 148 5.87 -20.69 7.01
C GLU A 148 6.66 -20.38 5.74
N GLY A 149 7.91 -19.96 5.90
CA GLY A 149 8.96 -20.31 4.92
C GLY A 149 9.58 -19.19 4.08
N PHE A 150 9.68 -17.95 4.58
CA PHE A 150 10.74 -17.02 4.15
C PHE A 150 11.48 -16.47 5.37
#